data_AF-A0A9X7UI65-F1
#
_entry.id   AF-A0A9X7UI65-F1
#
_cell.length_a   1.000
_cell.length_b   1.000
_cell.length_c   1.000
_cell.angle_alpha   90.00
_cell.angle_beta   90.00
_cell.angle_gamma   90.00
#
_symmetry.space_group_name_H-M   'P 1'
#
loop_
_entity.id
_entity.type
_entity.pdbx_description
1 polymer ?
#
loop_
_entity_poly.entity_id
_entity_poly.type
_entity_poly.pdbx_seq_one_letter_code
_entity_poly.pdbx_strand_id
1 'polypeptide(L)'
;MSQALYTFRVSDRVFRLTADAIRVYSLKTGQFETVSSTAIHGLGIIGEMLDFRQIWRSASERDETGDYRITLRINLRDKPAFQAAREAIAKATGTVPPVRFVFVSALLAVFEGTDS
;
A
#
# COMPACT_ATOMS: atom_id res chain seq x y z
N MET A 1 -1.78 -21.38 -8.66
CA MET A 1 -2.65 -20.33 -8.08
C MET A 1 -2.60 -19.10 -8.97
N SER A 2 -3.75 -18.53 -9.34
CA SER A 2 -3.80 -17.34 -10.21
C SER A 2 -3.53 -16.06 -9.41
N GLN A 3 -2.79 -15.13 -10.02
CA GLN A 3 -2.29 -13.90 -9.41
C GLN A 3 -2.45 -12.74 -10.39
N ALA A 4 -2.74 -11.55 -9.89
CA ALA A 4 -2.61 -10.30 -10.64
C ALA A 4 -1.25 -9.66 -10.34
N LEU A 5 -0.55 -9.23 -11.39
CA LEU A 5 0.74 -8.56 -11.29
C LEU A 5 0.59 -7.09 -11.71
N TYR A 6 0.89 -6.19 -10.78
CA TYR A 6 0.91 -4.76 -11.06
C TYR A 6 2.35 -4.27 -10.97
N THR A 7 2.86 -3.71 -12.05
CA THR A 7 4.22 -3.17 -12.10
C THR A 7 4.16 -1.68 -12.39
N PHE A 8 4.90 -0.92 -11.59
CA PHE A 8 4.99 0.54 -11.72
C PHE A 8 6.36 1.00 -11.24
N ARG A 9 6.70 2.25 -11.54
CA ARG A 9 7.92 2.89 -11.06
C ARG A 9 7.65 3.86 -9.92
N VAL A 10 8.60 3.95 -9.01
CA VAL A 10 8.53 4.80 -7.81
C VAL A 10 9.82 5.59 -7.62
N SER A 11 9.72 6.73 -6.93
CA SER A 11 10.88 7.53 -6.52
C SER A 11 11.70 6.85 -5.41
N ASP A 12 12.92 7.35 -5.18
CA ASP A 12 13.79 6.90 -4.07
C ASP A 12 13.08 7.01 -2.72
N ARG A 13 12.31 8.08 -2.51
CA ARG A 13 11.54 8.32 -1.29
C ARG A 13 10.52 7.22 -1.03
N VAL A 14 9.77 6.80 -2.05
CA VAL A 14 8.80 5.70 -1.95
C VAL A 14 9.49 4.34 -1.83
N PHE A 15 10.64 4.17 -2.48
CA PHE A 15 11.44 2.95 -2.33
C PHE A 15 11.92 2.77 -0.88
N ARG A 16 12.43 3.83 -0.25
CA ARG A 16 12.79 3.82 1.19
C ARG A 16 11.59 3.55 2.09
N LEU A 17 10.46 4.21 1.83
CA LEU A 17 9.19 3.94 2.54
C LEU A 17 8.80 2.46 2.46
N THR A 18 9.00 1.83 1.30
CA THR A 18 8.73 0.40 1.10
C THR A 18 9.63 -0.45 2.00
N ALA A 19 10.93 -0.16 2.03
CA ALA A 19 11.89 -0.87 2.87
C ALA A 19 11.56 -0.71 4.37
N ASP A 20 11.20 0.50 4.79
CA ASP A 20 10.80 0.79 6.18
C ASP A 20 9.52 0.06 6.57
N ALA A 21 8.50 0.03 5.70
CA ALA A 21 7.25 -0.66 5.97
C ALA A 21 7.47 -2.18 6.10
N ILE A 22 8.29 -2.76 5.22
CA ILE A 22 8.68 -4.18 5.31
C ILE A 22 9.38 -4.45 6.63
N ARG A 23 10.32 -3.59 7.03
CA ARG A 23 11.06 -3.74 8.29
C ARG A 23 10.11 -3.73 9.48
N VAL A 24 9.21 -2.74 9.54
CA VAL A 24 8.22 -2.62 10.62
C VAL A 24 7.31 -3.85 10.67
N TYR A 25 6.76 -4.27 9.53
CA TYR A 25 5.85 -5.40 9.49
C TYR A 25 6.56 -6.72 9.83
N SER A 26 7.79 -6.91 9.34
CA SER A 26 8.64 -8.06 9.66
C SER A 26 8.93 -8.16 11.16
N LEU A 27 9.19 -7.03 11.82
CA LEU A 27 9.37 -6.98 13.27
C LEU A 27 8.09 -7.34 14.02
N LYS A 28 6.92 -6.92 13.52
CA LYS A 28 5.61 -7.24 14.12
C LYS A 28 5.26 -8.73 13.99
N THR A 29 5.56 -9.35 12.86
CA THR A 29 5.21 -10.76 12.59
C THR A 29 6.29 -11.75 12.99
N GLY A 30 7.52 -11.30 13.23
CA GLY A 30 8.68 -12.18 13.47
C GLY A 30 9.10 -12.97 12.23
N GLN A 31 8.73 -12.51 11.03
CA GLN A 31 8.98 -13.17 9.74
C GLN A 31 9.64 -12.21 8.75
N PHE A 32 10.31 -12.73 7.73
CA PHE A 32 10.80 -11.90 6.62
C PHE A 32 9.66 -11.62 5.64
N GLU A 33 9.09 -10.41 5.73
CA GLU A 33 7.97 -9.99 4.91
C GLU A 33 8.41 -9.51 3.51
N THR A 34 7.51 -9.65 2.55
CA THR A 34 7.71 -9.17 1.18
C THR A 34 7.02 -7.83 0.97
N VAL A 35 7.40 -7.12 -0.09
CA VAL A 35 6.67 -5.91 -0.56
C VAL A 35 5.17 -6.20 -0.71
N SER A 36 4.82 -7.36 -1.28
CA SER A 36 3.43 -7.70 -1.57
C SER A 36 2.64 -8.07 -0.31
N SER A 37 3.21 -8.88 0.59
CA SER A 37 2.54 -9.22 1.86
C SER A 37 2.37 -7.99 2.75
N THR A 38 3.38 -7.13 2.81
CA THR A 38 3.34 -5.84 3.54
C THR A 38 2.26 -4.92 2.98
N ALA A 39 2.20 -4.76 1.66
CA ALA A 39 1.16 -3.94 1.03
C ALA A 39 -0.24 -4.54 1.25
N ILE A 40 -0.42 -5.86 1.15
CA ILE A 40 -1.70 -6.53 1.42
C ILE A 40 -2.16 -6.28 2.86
N HIS A 41 -1.25 -6.35 3.84
CA HIS A 41 -1.57 -6.00 5.23
C HIS A 41 -2.05 -4.55 5.35
N GLY A 42 -1.32 -3.61 4.74
CA GLY A 42 -1.71 -2.20 4.73
C GLY A 42 -3.07 -1.94 4.06
N LEU A 43 -3.42 -2.68 3.01
CA LEU A 43 -4.75 -2.59 2.39
C LEU A 43 -5.87 -3.06 3.32
N GLY A 44 -5.61 -4.09 4.15
CA GLY A 44 -6.52 -4.52 5.21
C GLY A 44 -6.80 -3.39 6.20
N ILE A 45 -5.74 -2.72 6.67
CA ILE A 45 -5.85 -1.56 7.57
C ILE A 45 -6.71 -0.46 6.93
N ILE A 46 -6.44 -0.09 5.68
CA ILE A 46 -7.23 0.94 4.96
C ILE A 46 -8.71 0.57 4.88
N GLY A 47 -9.03 -0.71 4.67
CA GLY A 47 -10.41 -1.18 4.62
C GLY A 47 -11.17 -1.03 5.95
N GLU A 48 -10.45 -1.02 7.07
CA GLU A 48 -10.99 -0.91 8.43
C GLU A 48 -10.99 0.53 8.97
N MET A 49 -10.21 1.43 8.35
CA MET A 49 -10.09 2.82 8.81
C MET A 49 -11.37 3.63 8.57
N LEU A 50 -11.85 4.27 9.63
CA LEU A 50 -12.99 5.20 9.58
C LEU A 50 -12.67 6.52 8.88
N ASP A 51 -11.42 7.00 8.99
CA ASP A 51 -10.94 8.21 8.30
C ASP A 51 -9.59 7.97 7.62
N PHE A 52 -9.63 7.95 6.28
CA PHE A 52 -8.46 7.77 5.42
C PHE A 52 -7.75 9.10 5.06
N ARG A 53 -8.28 10.27 5.46
CA ARG A 53 -7.78 11.57 4.99
C ARG A 53 -6.31 11.83 5.33
N GLN A 54 -5.85 11.37 6.48
CA GLN A 54 -4.46 11.55 6.92
C GLN A 54 -3.48 10.77 6.04
N ILE A 55 -3.76 9.48 5.80
CA ILE A 55 -2.98 8.64 4.89
C ILE A 55 -3.06 9.18 3.47
N TRP A 56 -4.24 9.60 3.02
CA TRP A 56 -4.43 10.20 1.70
C TRP A 56 -3.52 11.41 1.48
N ARG A 57 -3.52 12.37 2.41
CA ARG A 57 -2.69 13.59 2.31
C ARG A 57 -1.21 13.21 2.23
N SER A 58 -0.76 12.35 3.14
CA SER A 58 0.61 11.85 3.19
C SER A 58 1.01 11.09 1.92
N ALA A 59 0.09 10.30 1.36
CA ALA A 59 0.31 9.58 0.10
C ALA A 59 0.39 10.56 -1.07
N SER A 60 -0.44 11.60 -1.10
CA SER A 60 -0.44 12.62 -2.16
C SER A 60 0.85 13.43 -2.22
N GLU A 61 1.48 13.67 -1.07
CA GLU A 61 2.79 14.32 -0.97
C GLU A 61 3.98 13.41 -1.33
N ARG A 62 3.73 12.10 -1.48
CA ARG A 62 4.78 11.07 -1.68
C ARG A 62 4.61 10.29 -2.97
N ASP A 63 3.44 10.30 -3.61
CA ASP A 63 3.14 9.52 -4.81
C ASP A 63 3.86 10.08 -6.04
N GLU A 64 5.14 9.73 -6.16
CA GLU A 64 6.02 10.20 -7.21
C GLU A 64 6.55 9.04 -8.06
N THR A 65 6.60 9.25 -9.37
CA THR A 65 7.30 8.36 -10.30
C THR A 65 8.82 8.52 -10.13
N GLY A 66 9.58 7.46 -10.33
CA GLY A 66 11.04 7.53 -10.41
C GLY A 66 11.62 6.37 -11.20
N ASP A 67 12.83 5.95 -10.86
CA ASP A 67 13.58 4.94 -11.61
C ASP A 67 13.42 3.51 -11.06
N TYR A 68 12.99 3.37 -9.81
CA TYR A 68 12.87 2.07 -9.16
C TYR A 68 11.60 1.35 -9.58
N ARG A 69 11.75 0.15 -10.15
CA ARG A 69 10.63 -0.70 -10.57
C ARG A 69 10.18 -1.58 -9.41
N ILE A 70 8.89 -1.50 -9.07
CA ILE A 70 8.24 -2.36 -8.08
C ILE A 70 7.18 -3.22 -8.77
N THR A 71 7.07 -4.47 -8.35
CA THR A 71 6.00 -5.38 -8.76
C THR A 71 5.21 -5.81 -7.53
N LEU A 72 3.94 -5.40 -7.49
CA LEU A 72 2.95 -5.84 -6.52
C LEU A 72 2.24 -7.09 -7.05
N ARG A 73 2.33 -8.19 -6.30
CA ARG A 73 1.64 -9.45 -6.60
C ARG A 73 0.42 -9.59 -5.69
N ILE A 74 -0.76 -9.69 -6.27
CA ILE A 74 -2.01 -9.84 -5.52
C ILE A 74 -2.61 -11.20 -5.88
N ASN A 75 -2.76 -12.08 -4.90
CA ASN A 75 -3.47 -13.34 -5.13
C ASN A 75 -4.94 -13.04 -5.41
N LEU A 76 -5.61 -13.88 -6.22
CA LEU A 76 -7.02 -13.65 -6.51
C LEU A 76 -7.91 -13.57 -5.26
N ARG A 77 -7.56 -14.27 -4.17
CA ARG A 77 -8.26 -14.19 -2.88
C ARG A 77 -8.17 -12.81 -2.23
N ASP A 78 -7.10 -12.06 -2.49
CA ASP A 78 -6.81 -10.75 -1.89
C ASP A 78 -7.29 -9.60 -2.82
N LYS A 79 -7.75 -9.94 -4.03
CA LYS A 79 -8.28 -8.98 -5.01
C LYS A 79 -9.47 -8.16 -4.48
N PRO A 80 -10.44 -8.73 -3.73
CA PRO A 80 -11.53 -7.94 -3.17
C PRO A 80 -11.05 -6.86 -2.20
N ALA A 81 -10.07 -7.16 -1.33
CA ALA A 81 -9.50 -6.18 -0.40
C ALA A 81 -8.80 -5.04 -1.16
N PHE A 82 -8.05 -5.36 -2.22
CA PHE A 82 -7.44 -4.36 -3.08
C PHE A 82 -8.47 -3.44 -3.76
N GLN A 83 -9.58 -4.00 -4.26
CA GLN A 83 -10.63 -3.18 -4.88
C GLN A 83 -11.35 -2.32 -3.84
N ALA A 84 -11.68 -2.87 -2.67
CA ALA A 84 -12.32 -2.12 -1.59
C ALA A 84 -11.45 -0.93 -1.14
N ALA A 85 -10.15 -1.14 -0.93
CA ALA A 85 -9.23 -0.05 -0.60
C ALA A 85 -9.15 0.99 -1.73
N ARG A 86 -9.07 0.54 -2.99
CA ARG A 86 -9.04 1.43 -4.15
C ARG A 86 -10.32 2.28 -4.28
N GLU A 87 -11.48 1.69 -4.01
CA GLU A 87 -12.78 2.36 -4.01
C GLU A 87 -12.90 3.36 -2.85
N ALA A 88 -12.44 3.00 -1.65
CA ALA A 88 -12.39 3.89 -0.50
C ALA A 88 -11.54 5.13 -0.80
N ILE A 89 -10.36 4.93 -1.39
CA ILE A 89 -9.51 6.02 -1.85
C ILE A 89 -10.23 6.84 -2.94
N ALA A 90 -10.83 6.19 -3.93
CA ALA A 90 -11.53 6.89 -5.01
C ALA A 90 -12.68 7.77 -4.52
N LYS A 91 -13.44 7.30 -3.52
CA LYS A 91 -14.49 8.07 -2.87
C LYS A 91 -13.95 9.28 -2.12
N ALA A 92 -12.77 9.15 -1.49
CA ALA A 92 -12.13 10.26 -0.78
C ALA A 92 -11.53 11.31 -1.72
N THR A 93 -10.99 10.90 -2.88
CA THR A 93 -10.30 11.80 -3.82
C THR A 93 -11.18 12.29 -4.97
N GLY A 94 -12.35 11.69 -5.18
CA GLY A 94 -13.22 11.96 -6.32
C GLY A 94 -12.73 11.38 -7.66
N THR A 95 -11.63 10.62 -7.67
CA THR A 95 -11.05 10.03 -8.90
C THR A 95 -10.54 8.62 -8.64
N VAL A 96 -10.53 7.77 -9.67
CA VAL A 96 -9.99 6.41 -9.54
C VAL A 96 -8.45 6.50 -9.42
N PRO A 97 -7.84 6.10 -8.30
CA PRO A 97 -6.41 6.27 -8.11
C PRO A 97 -5.61 5.26 -8.95
N PRO A 98 -4.38 5.61 -9.35
CA PRO A 98 -3.45 4.67 -9.97
C PRO A 98 -3.00 3.62 -8.94
N VAL A 99 -2.56 2.45 -9.42
CA VAL A 99 -2.14 1.34 -8.53
C VAL A 99 -0.99 1.73 -7.62
N ARG A 100 -0.06 2.56 -8.11
CA ARG A 100 1.04 3.10 -7.30
C ARG A 100 0.54 3.89 -6.09
N PHE A 101 -0.47 4.74 -6.27
CA PHE A 101 -1.03 5.52 -5.17
C PHE A 101 -1.67 4.62 -4.11
N VAL A 102 -2.42 3.60 -4.54
CA VAL A 102 -3.00 2.59 -3.64
C VAL A 102 -1.90 1.85 -2.87
N PHE A 103 -0.80 1.52 -3.55
CA PHE A 103 0.37 0.91 -2.94
C PHE A 103 1.05 1.83 -1.91
N VAL A 104 1.33 3.09 -2.25
CA VAL A 104 1.94 4.08 -1.32
C VAL A 104 1.06 4.26 -0.09
N SER A 105 -0.25 4.38 -0.29
CA SER A 105 -1.22 4.48 0.80
C SER A 105 -1.17 3.26 1.71
N ALA A 106 -1.11 2.05 1.14
CA ALA A 106 -1.02 0.81 1.90
C ALA A 106 0.26 0.74 2.73
N LEU A 107 1.41 1.14 2.17
CA LEU A 107 2.67 1.19 2.94
C LEU A 107 2.58 2.17 4.10
N LEU A 108 1.96 3.34 3.91
CA LEU A 108 1.77 4.32 4.97
C LEU A 108 0.85 3.78 6.09
N ALA A 109 -0.20 3.04 5.73
CA ALA A 109 -1.12 2.43 6.68
C ALA A 109 -0.43 1.44 7.64
N VAL A 110 0.64 0.77 7.20
CA VAL A 110 1.43 -0.13 8.06
C VAL A 110 2.02 0.60 9.27
N PHE A 111 2.38 1.88 9.12
CA PHE A 111 2.92 2.70 10.21
C PHE A 111 1.83 3.22 11.15
N GLU A 112 0.66 3.60 10.64
CA GLU A 112 -0.43 4.09 11.51
C GLU A 112 -1.11 2.95 12.29
N GLY A 113 -1.10 1.72 11.76
CA GLY A 113 -1.59 0.52 12.46
C GLY A 113 -0.56 -0.20 13.33
N THR A 114 0.59 0.42 13.62
CA THR A 114 1.59 -0.16 14.54
C THR A 114 1.54 0.39 15.97
N ASP A 115 0.81 1.49 16.19
CA ASP A 115 0.63 2.11 17.52
C ASP A 115 -0.79 1.91 18.10
N SER A 116 -1.59 1.00 17.53
CA SER A 116 -2.92 0.61 18.04
C SER A 116 -2.95 -0.83 18.55
#